data_AF-A0A7J2GYI6-F1
#
_entry.id   AF-A0A7J2GYI6-F1
#
_cell.length_a   1.000
_cell.length_b   1.000
_cell.length_c   1.000
_cell.angle_alpha   90.00
_cell.angle_beta   90.00
_cell.angle_gamma   90.00
#
_symmetry.space_group_name_H-M   'P 1'
#
loop_
_entity.id
_entity.type
_entity.pdbx_description
1 polymer ?
#
loop_
_entity_poly.entity_id
_entity_poly.type
_entity_poly.pdbx_seq_one_letter_code
_entity_poly.pdbx_strand_id
1 'polypeptide(L)'
;MEFPSLHALITSQVNFPRVFVDDHAEQLFLYGRDVFLRSIIKKEAEEGIVIVCNKRGEPLGFGKFEKRLIKNIADLGMYLREED
;
A
#
# COMPACT_ATOMS: atom_id res chain seq x y z
N MET A 1 -19.50 -9.78 13.38
CA MET A 1 -18.65 -10.60 12.50
C MET A 1 -17.32 -9.87 12.45
N GLU A 2 -16.35 -10.27 13.27
CA GLU A 2 -15.02 -9.67 13.25
C GLU A 2 -14.35 -10.07 11.93
N PHE A 3 -14.29 -9.13 10.98
CA PHE A 3 -13.37 -9.28 9.87
C PHE A 3 -11.95 -9.32 10.44
N PRO A 4 -11.06 -10.21 9.98
CA PRO A 4 -9.66 -10.16 10.38
C PRO A 4 -9.14 -8.74 10.14
N SER A 5 -8.32 -8.23 11.08
CA SER A 5 -7.77 -6.88 10.96
C SER A 5 -7.17 -6.68 9.56
N LEU A 6 -7.35 -5.50 8.96
CA LEU A 6 -6.88 -5.21 7.60
C LEU A 6 -5.42 -5.64 7.39
N HIS A 7 -4.61 -5.52 8.45
CA HIS A 7 -3.24 -6.03 8.49
C HIS A 7 -3.12 -7.54 8.27
N ALA A 8 -3.94 -8.36 8.94
CA ALA A 8 -3.96 -9.81 8.74
C ALA A 8 -4.40 -10.18 7.32
N LEU A 9 -5.40 -9.47 6.77
CA LEU A 9 -5.82 -9.67 5.38
C LEU A 9 -4.67 -9.37 4.40
N ILE A 10 -4.02 -8.21 4.51
CA ILE A 10 -2.90 -7.85 3.64
C ILE A 10 -1.74 -8.85 3.79
N THR A 11 -1.43 -9.25 5.02
CA THR A 11 -0.32 -10.19 5.29
C THR A 11 -0.60 -11.59 4.73
N SER A 12 -1.87 -12.02 4.68
CA SER A 12 -2.28 -13.28 4.05
C SER A 12 -2.14 -13.29 2.53
N GLN A 13 -2.05 -12.13 1.87
CA GLN A 13 -1.91 -12.00 0.41
C GLN A 13 -0.47 -12.20 -0.06
N VAL A 14 0.19 -13.27 0.37
CA VAL A 14 1.62 -13.55 0.12
C VAL A 14 2.01 -13.63 -1.36
N ASN A 15 1.04 -13.86 -2.26
CA ASN A 15 1.26 -14.04 -3.70
C ASN A 15 1.08 -12.77 -4.54
N PHE A 16 0.80 -11.61 -3.93
CA PHE A 16 0.68 -10.37 -4.68
C PHE A 16 2.06 -9.71 -4.86
N PRO A 17 2.33 -9.13 -6.04
CA PRO A 17 3.57 -8.40 -6.27
C PRO A 17 3.66 -7.21 -5.31
N ARG A 18 4.88 -6.93 -4.85
CA ARG A 18 5.15 -5.85 -3.89
C ARG A 18 5.80 -4.64 -4.54
N VAL A 19 5.46 -3.47 -4.03
CA VAL A 19 6.14 -2.22 -4.33
C VAL A 19 6.57 -1.57 -3.02
N PHE A 20 7.83 -1.16 -2.96
CA PHE A 20 8.46 -0.59 -1.77
C PHE A 20 8.65 0.91 -1.99
N VAL A 21 8.19 1.70 -1.02
CA VAL A 21 8.17 3.16 -1.11
C VAL A 21 9.06 3.82 -0.06
N ASP A 22 9.47 5.06 -0.33
CA ASP A 22 10.21 5.91 0.62
C ASP A 22 9.35 6.37 1.81
N ASP A 23 10.00 6.95 2.82
CA ASP A 23 9.34 7.39 4.05
C ASP A 23 8.28 8.48 3.81
N HIS A 24 8.48 9.32 2.78
CA HIS A 24 7.53 10.37 2.43
C HIS A 24 6.26 9.78 1.81
N ALA A 25 6.41 8.83 0.88
CA ALA A 25 5.30 8.11 0.29
C ALA A 25 4.61 7.15 1.25
N GLU A 26 5.32 6.57 2.23
CA GLU A 26 4.70 5.81 3.32
C GLU A 26 3.65 6.65 4.05
N GLN A 27 4.02 7.87 4.48
CA GLN A 27 3.09 8.80 5.14
C GLN A 27 1.92 9.18 4.25
N LEU A 28 2.19 9.57 3.00
CA LEU A 28 1.14 9.95 2.05
C LEU A 28 0.16 8.80 1.81
N PHE A 29 0.67 7.59 1.62
CA PHE A 29 -0.15 6.41 1.36
C PHE A 29 -1.04 6.06 2.55
N LEU A 30 -0.51 6.13 3.78
CA LEU A 30 -1.30 5.95 5.02
C LEU A 30 -2.28 7.10 5.29
N TYR A 31 -2.22 8.19 4.53
CA TYR A 31 -3.23 9.26 4.51
C TYR A 31 -4.22 9.12 3.35
N GLY A 32 -4.26 7.96 2.69
CA GLY A 32 -5.16 7.68 1.57
C GLY A 32 -4.75 8.37 0.26
N ARG A 33 -3.49 8.78 0.12
CA ARG A 33 -2.98 9.42 -1.11
C ARG A 33 -2.32 8.41 -2.05
N ASP A 34 -2.33 8.75 -3.33
CA ASP A 34 -1.61 8.03 -4.37
C ASP A 34 -0.09 8.20 -4.23
N VAL A 35 0.65 7.20 -4.70
CA VAL A 35 2.11 7.21 -4.72
C VAL A 35 2.61 7.45 -6.14
N PHE A 36 3.52 8.42 -6.32
CA PHE A 36 4.16 8.69 -7.61
C PHE A 36 5.39 7.79 -7.82
N LEU A 37 5.68 7.45 -9.09
CA LEU A 37 6.81 6.60 -9.49
C LEU A 37 8.16 7.00 -8.84
N ARG A 38 8.39 8.30 -8.64
CA ARG A 38 9.64 8.83 -8.06
C ARG A 38 9.91 8.36 -6.63
N SER A 39 8.87 7.95 -5.91
CA SER A 39 8.97 7.52 -4.51
C SER A 39 9.04 6.00 -4.36
N ILE A 40 9.10 5.27 -5.48
CA ILE A 40 9.27 3.80 -5.49
C ILE A 40 10.77 3.48 -5.43
N ILE A 41 11.15 2.73 -4.39
CA ILE A 41 12.52 2.24 -4.18
C ILE A 41 12.74 0.92 -4.91
N LYS A 42 11.74 0.03 -4.90
CA LYS A 42 11.77 -1.29 -5.52
C LYS A 42 10.37 -1.69 -5.95
N LYS A 43 10.23 -2.40 -7.07
CA LYS A 43 8.95 -2.91 -7.58
C LYS A 43 9.10 -4.32 -8.15
N GLU A 44 8.09 -5.16 -7.92
CA GLU A 44 7.97 -6.51 -8.47
C GLU A 44 6.97 -6.58 -9.64
N ALA A 45 6.26 -5.48 -9.90
CA ALA A 45 5.33 -5.33 -11.02
C ALA A 45 5.41 -3.91 -11.59
N GLU A 46 5.00 -3.77 -12.85
CA GLU A 46 4.88 -2.48 -13.56
C GLU A 46 3.42 -1.99 -13.67
N GLU A 47 2.47 -2.90 -13.45
CA GLU A 47 1.05 -2.64 -13.53
C GLU A 47 0.24 -3.63 -12.68
N GLY A 48 -1.02 -3.30 -12.42
CA GLY A 48 -1.96 -4.19 -11.73
C GLY A 48 -2.07 -3.94 -10.22
N ILE A 49 -2.66 -4.90 -9.50
CA ILE A 49 -2.84 -4.80 -8.04
C ILE A 49 -1.55 -5.22 -7.36
N VAL A 50 -1.07 -4.38 -6.45
CA VAL A 50 0.17 -4.57 -5.70
C VAL A 50 -0.06 -4.38 -4.20
N ILE A 51 0.79 -5.02 -3.40
CA ILE A 51 0.95 -4.66 -1.98
C ILE A 51 1.96 -3.51 -1.92
N VAL A 52 1.56 -2.41 -1.29
CA VAL A 52 2.45 -1.29 -1.01
C VAL A 52 3.12 -1.56 0.33
N CYS A 53 4.45 -1.55 0.34
CA CYS A 53 5.31 -1.76 1.50
C CYS A 53 6.16 -0.53 1.76
N ASN A 54 6.51 -0.28 3.02
CA ASN A 54 7.57 0.68 3.33
C ASN A 54 8.97 0.12 3.04
N LYS A 55 10.00 0.93 3.26
CA LYS A 55 11.40 0.53 3.05
C LYS A 55 11.86 -0.66 3.90
N ARG A 56 11.17 -0.96 5.01
CA ARG A 56 11.44 -2.12 5.88
C ARG A 56 10.76 -3.41 5.38
N GLY A 57 9.91 -3.31 4.36
CA GLY A 57 9.13 -4.43 3.82
C GLY A 57 7.84 -4.72 4.58
N GLU A 58 7.43 -3.82 5.48
CA GLU A 58 6.15 -3.93 6.19
C GLU A 58 5.00 -3.52 5.26
N PRO A 59 3.91 -4.30 5.18
CA PRO A 59 2.77 -3.97 4.33
C PRO A 59 1.98 -2.78 4.88
N LEU A 60 1.71 -1.81 4.02
CA LEU A 60 0.91 -0.61 4.31
C LEU A 60 -0.53 -0.72 3.79
N GLY A 61 -0.75 -1.50 2.73
CA GLY A 61 -2.05 -1.59 2.06
C GLY A 61 -1.99 -2.13 0.64
N PHE A 62 -3.11 -2.02 -0.07
CA PHE A 62 -3.25 -2.35 -1.49
C PHE A 62 -3.27 -1.10 -2.35
N GLY A 63 -2.58 -1.17 -3.47
CA GLY A 63 -2.64 -0.15 -4.50
C GLY A 63 -2.81 -0.73 -5.91
N LYS A 64 -3.28 0.10 -6.84
CA LYS A 64 -3.29 -0.22 -8.26
C LYS A 64 -2.18 0.53 -8.97
N PHE A 65 -1.16 -0.18 -9.43
CA PHE A 65 -0.09 0.39 -10.22
C PHE A 65 -0.58 0.64 -11.66
N GLU A 66 -0.60 1.91 -12.05
CA GLU A 66 -0.95 2.37 -13.38
C GLU A 66 0.19 3.24 -13.95
N LYS A 67 1.09 2.64 -14.74
CA LYS A 67 2.19 3.27 -15.53
C LYS A 67 3.18 4.13 -14.74
N ARG A 68 2.71 5.19 -14.08
CA ARG A 68 3.50 6.23 -13.39
C ARG A 68 3.02 6.53 -11.98
N LEU A 69 1.93 5.92 -11.52
CA LEU A 69 1.39 6.12 -10.19
C LEU A 69 0.78 4.85 -9.64
N ILE A 70 0.72 4.76 -8.31
CA ILE A 70 -0.01 3.73 -7.60
C ILE A 70 -1.20 4.39 -6.94
N LYS A 71 -2.40 4.04 -7.39
CA LYS A 71 -3.63 4.52 -6.77
C LYS A 71 -3.84 3.82 -5.44
N ASN A 72 -4.13 4.58 -4.38
CA ASN A 72 -4.51 3.98 -3.11
C ASN A 72 -5.89 3.31 -3.25
N ILE A 73 -5.98 2.02 -2.87
CA ILE A 73 -7.25 1.28 -2.80
C ILE A 73 -7.69 1.16 -1.34
N ALA A 74 -6.78 0.68 -0.49
CA ALA A 74 -6.99 0.54 0.94
C ALA A 74 -5.65 0.56 1.66
N ASP A 75 -5.58 1.24 2.78
CA ASP A 75 -4.38 1.36 3.60
C ASP A 75 -4.71 1.21 5.08
N LEU A 76 -3.70 0.88 5.88
CA LEU A 76 -3.84 0.68 7.33
C LEU A 76 -4.28 1.93 8.08
N GLY A 77 -4.05 3.13 7.53
CA GLY A 77 -4.51 4.38 8.12
C GLY A 77 -6.02 4.60 7.98
N MET A 78 -6.73 3.82 7.16
CA MET A 78 -8.18 3.94 6.94
C MET A 78 -8.98 3.81 8.24
N TYR A 79 -8.58 2.88 9.12
CA TYR A 79 -9.25 2.68 10.40
C TYR A 79 -9.20 3.91 11.31
N LEU A 80 -8.11 4.69 11.25
CA LEU A 80 -7.96 5.92 12.03
C LEU A 80 -8.74 7.10 11.44
N ARG A 81 -9.19 7.01 10.18
CA ARG A 81 -9.93 8.08 9.49
C ARG A 81 -11.45 7.92 9.57
N GLU A 82 -11.94 6.73 9.90
CA GLU A 82 -13.39 6.44 9.99
C GLU A 82 -14.00 6.85 11.34
N GLU A 83 -13.22 7.31 12.32
CA GLU A 83 -13.68 7.73 13.64
C GLU A 83 -13.97 9.25 13.79
N ASP A 84 -13.97 10.03 12.70
CA ASP A 84 -14.33 11.46 12.68
C ASP A 84 -15.69 11.76 12.00
#